data_AF-A0A1R3RSJ5-F1
#
_entry.id   AF-A0A1R3RSJ5-F1
#
_cell.length_a   1.000
_cell.length_b   1.000
_cell.length_c   1.000
_cell.angle_alpha   90.00
_cell.angle_beta   90.00
_cell.angle_gamma   90.00
#
_symmetry.space_group_name_H-M   'P 1'
#
loop_
_entity.id
_entity.type
_entity.pdbx_description
1 polymer ?
#
loop_
_entity_poly.entity_id
_entity_poly.type
_entity_poly.pdbx_seq_one_letter_code
_entity_poly.pdbx_strand_id
1 'polypeptide(L)' 'MAQDADGNLPIHIAAREGHPEVVKHLLTQNPIQQLQHKNKNGLTPLLESQWSGSRDT' A
#
# COMPACT_ATOMS: atom_id res chain seq x y z
N MET A 1 1.85 7.95 -11.94
CA MET A 1 1.52 6.88 -10.96
C MET A 1 0.05 7.06 -10.63
N ALA A 2 -0.78 6.03 -10.85
CA ALA A 2 -2.19 6.11 -10.49
C ALA A 2 -2.35 5.96 -8.98
N GLN A 3 -3.14 6.85 -8.37
CA GLN A 3 -3.49 6.84 -6.96
C GLN A 3 -5.01 6.93 -6.83
N ASP A 4 -5.56 6.31 -5.81
CA ASP A 4 -6.97 6.43 -5.50
C ASP A 4 -7.30 7.74 -4.75
N ALA A 5 -8.57 7.97 -4.40
CA ALA A 5 -9.04 9.16 -3.68
C ALA A 5 -8.32 9.37 -2.35
N ASP A 6 -7.84 8.31 -1.70
CA ASP A 6 -7.06 8.36 -0.46
C ASP A 6 -5.54 8.55 -0.67
N GLY A 7 -5.08 8.74 -1.92
CA GLY A 7 -3.65 8.77 -2.24
C GLY A 7 -3.00 7.38 -2.21
N ASN A 8 -3.79 6.32 -2.12
CA ASN A 8 -3.33 4.94 -2.11
C ASN A 8 -2.83 4.54 -3.49
N LEU A 9 -1.57 4.07 -3.57
CA LEU A 9 -1.07 3.35 -4.74
C LEU A 9 -1.68 1.93 -4.79
N PRO A 10 -1.63 1.26 -5.94
CA PRO A 10 -2.02 -0.14 -6.07
C PRO A 10 -1.35 -1.06 -5.03
N ILE A 11 -0.11 -0.75 -4.62
CA ILE A 11 0.61 -1.51 -3.60
C ILE A 11 0.03 -1.32 -2.19
N HIS A 12 -0.56 -0.16 -1.87
CA HIS A 12 -1.24 0.05 -0.59
C HIS A 12 -2.46 -0.86 -0.50
N ILE A 13 -3.24 -0.92 -1.58
CA ILE A 13 -4.41 -1.80 -1.66
C ILE A 13 -3.97 -3.26 -1.58
N ALA A 14 -2.99 -3.68 -2.39
CA ALA A 14 -2.49 -5.05 -2.35
C ALA A 14 -1.92 -5.47 -0.98
N ALA A 15 -1.25 -4.56 -0.26
CA ALA A 15 -0.78 -4.80 1.09
C ALA A 15 -1.94 -4.89 2.09
N ARG A 16 -2.92 -3.99 1.99
CA ARG A 16 -4.12 -3.95 2.85
C ARG A 16 -4.97 -5.21 2.72
N GLU A 17 -5.21 -5.67 1.50
CA GLU A 17 -6.00 -6.87 1.21
C GLU A 17 -5.20 -8.18 1.43
N GLY A 18 -3.90 -8.10 1.71
CA GLY A 18 -3.07 -9.28 1.95
C GLY A 18 -2.75 -10.09 0.68
N HIS A 19 -2.52 -9.41 -0.45
CA HIS A 19 -2.17 -10.03 -1.74
C HIS A 19 -0.66 -9.91 -2.06
N PRO A 20 0.20 -10.75 -1.46
CA PRO A 20 1.66 -10.63 -1.58
C PRO A 20 2.18 -10.88 -3.01
N GLU A 21 1.48 -11.67 -3.81
CA GLU A 21 1.81 -11.90 -5.22
C GLU A 21 1.68 -10.64 -6.07
N VAL A 22 0.64 -9.85 -5.83
CA VAL A 22 0.41 -8.56 -6.49
C VAL A 22 1.46 -7.55 -6.05
N VAL A 23 1.81 -7.55 -4.75
CA VAL A 23 2.90 -6.71 -4.22
C VAL A 23 4.22 -7.02 -4.92
N LYS A 24 4.58 -8.31 -5.07
CA LYS A 24 5.80 -8.71 -5.79
C LYS A 24 5.79 -8.23 -7.25
N HIS A 25 4.65 -8.34 -7.94
CA HIS A 25 4.53 -7.85 -9.31
C HIS A 25 4.67 -6.34 -9.41
N LEU A 26 4.07 -5.58 -8.49
CA LEU A 26 4.16 -4.12 -8.48
C LEU A 26 5.58 -3.64 -8.20
N LEU A 27 6.28 -4.28 -7.26
CA LEU A 27 7.67 -3.99 -6.88
C LEU A 27 8.69 -4.22 -8.01
N THR A 28 8.29 -4.77 -9.16
CA THR A 28 9.15 -4.84 -10.35
C THR A 28 9.43 -3.47 -10.96
N GLN A 29 8.58 -2.47 -10.69
CA GLN A 29 8.69 -1.11 -11.22
C GLN A 29 8.92 -0.12 -10.08
N ASN A 30 10.19 0.21 -9.83
CA ASN A 30 10.62 1.19 -8.81
C ASN A 30 10.15 0.84 -7.37
N PRO A 31 10.60 -0.29 -6.82
CA PRO A 31 10.13 -0.82 -5.53
C PRO A 31 10.31 0.18 -4.38
N ILE A 32 11.44 0.91 -4.38
CA ILE A 32 11.78 1.87 -3.32
C ILE A 32 10.76 3.01 -3.27
N GLN A 33 10.39 3.56 -4.42
CA GLN A 33 9.45 4.68 -4.49
C GLN A 33 8.05 4.24 -4.08
N GLN A 34 7.65 3.01 -4.42
CA GLN A 34 6.35 2.46 -4.04
C GLN A 34 6.26 2.16 -2.54
N LEU A 35 7.31 1.59 -1.94
CA LEU A 35 7.34 1.25 -0.51
C LEU A 35 7.44 2.48 0.40
N GLN A 36 8.12 3.53 -0.05
CA GLN A 36 8.26 4.77 0.72
C GLN A 36 7.13 5.78 0.46
N HIS A 37 6.28 5.53 -0.53
CA HIS A 37 5.16 6.41 -0.79
C HIS A 37 4.21 6.42 0.40
N LYS A 38 3.78 7.61 0.80
CA LYS A 38 2.78 7.80 1.86
C LYS A 38 1.47 8.25 1.26
N ASN A 39 0.39 7.59 1.61
CA ASN A 39 -0.95 8.01 1.24
C ASN A 39 -1.38 9.28 2.00
N LYS A 40 -2.64 9.72 1.84
CA LYS A 40 -3.16 10.91 2.53
C LYS A 40 -3.17 10.79 4.06
N ASN A 41 -3.19 9.57 4.57
CA ASN A 41 -3.10 9.30 6.01
C ASN A 41 -1.65 9.31 6.52
N GLY A 42 -0.66 9.54 5.63
CA GLY A 42 0.76 9.47 5.97
C GLY A 42 1.28 8.04 6.09
N LEU A 43 0.49 7.04 5.69
CA LEU A 43 0.81 5.62 5.82
C LEU A 43 1.50 5.11 4.56
N THR A 44 2.54 4.32 4.75
CA THR A 44 3.17 3.55 3.68
C THR A 44 2.36 2.27 3.40
N PRO A 45 2.58 1.57 2.27
CA PRO A 45 1.84 0.35 1.96
C PRO A 45 1.94 -0.70 3.07
N LEU A 46 3.13 -0.80 3.68
CA LEU A 46 3.39 -1.73 4.78
C LEU A 46 2.68 -1.33 6.08
N LEU A 47 2.51 -0.03 6.33
CA LEU A 47 1.81 0.46 7.52
C LEU A 47 0.29 0.38 7.35
N GLU A 48 -0.23 0.58 6.13
CA GLU A 48 -1.67 0.51 5.85
C GLU A 48 -2.23 -0.90 6.10
N SER A 49 -1.47 -1.97 5.81
CA SER A 49 -1.90 -3.33 6.14
C SER A 49 -1.99 -3.59 7.65
N GLN A 50 -1.17 -2.92 8.45
CA GLN A 50 -1.24 -2.99 9.92
C GLN A 50 -2.43 -2.20 10.48
N TRP A 51 -2.75 -1.06 9.85
CA TRP A 51 -3.84 -0.20 10.28
C TRP A 51 -5.22 -0.80 10.00
N SER A 52 -5.38 -1.47 8.84
CA SER A 52 -6.64 -2.15 8.51
C SER A 52 -6.96 -3.32 9.45
N GLY A 53 -5.95 -4.02 9.97
CA GLY A 53 -6.14 -5.09 10.96
C GLY A 53 -6.40 -4.61 12.39
N SER A 54 -6.25 -3.31 12.65
CA SER A 54 -6.36 -2.72 13.99
C SER A 54 -7.65 -1.93 14.22
N ARG A 55 -8.58 -1.94 13.25
CA ARG A 55 -9.85 -1.19 13.30
C ARG A 55 -11.11 -2.04 13.51
N ASP A 56 -10.93 -3.34 13.74
CA ASP A 56 -11.98 -4.25 14.21
C ASP A 56 -11.97 -4.36 15.76
N THR A 57 -12.14 -3.24 16.46
CA THR A 57 -12.62 -3.17 17.87
C THR A 57 -13.29 -1.83 18.10
#